data_AF-A0A2V6N8M2-F1
#
_entry.id   AF-A0A2V6N8M2-F1
#
_cell.length_a   1.000
_cell.length_b   1.000
_cell.length_c   1.000
_cell.angle_alpha   90.00
_cell.angle_beta   90.00
_cell.angle_gamma   90.00
#
_symmetry.space_group_name_H-M   'P 1'
#
loop_
_entity.id
_entity.type
_entity.pdbx_description
1 polymer ?
#
loop_
_entity_poly.entity_id
_entity_poly.type
_entity_poly.pdbx_seq_one_letter_code
_entity_poly.pdbx_strand_id
1 'polypeptide(L)'
;MTNERKSAARTALALLLAVNLFNYIDRYVLASVLPTLKQQFLAGDPNQNGKAGLWTTAFLISYMCTAPVFGWLADRFSRWILIGISVAIWSLASGWSGLATSFAVLLCTRLFVGIGEAGYGPAAPTIIADLYPLKTRGRVLAWFYAALPVGSALGYAFGGKIADLLSWRWAFYLVVPPGLFL
;
A
#
# COMPACT_ATOMS: atom_id res chain seq x y z
N MET A 1 16.90 -20.23 19.56
CA MET A 1 16.27 -20.43 18.23
C MET A 1 17.09 -21.45 17.45
N THR A 2 16.47 -22.55 17.03
CA THR A 2 17.05 -23.52 16.09
C THR A 2 17.34 -22.85 14.73
N ASN A 3 18.23 -23.41 13.92
CA ASN A 3 18.59 -22.85 12.61
C ASN A 3 17.38 -22.72 11.68
N GLU A 4 16.45 -23.68 11.70
CA GLU A 4 15.21 -23.62 10.92
C GLU A 4 14.32 -22.45 11.34
N ARG A 5 14.17 -22.20 12.65
CA ARG A 5 13.35 -21.09 13.16
C ARG A 5 13.94 -19.72 12.80
N LYS A 6 15.28 -19.62 12.69
CA LYS A 6 15.95 -18.41 12.16
C LYS A 6 15.70 -18.22 10.67
N SER A 7 15.74 -19.29 9.89
CA SER A 7 15.45 -19.24 8.45
C SER A 7 14.01 -18.80 8.17
N ALA A 8 13.04 -19.38 8.89
CA ALA A 8 11.63 -19.01 8.78
C ALA A 8 11.40 -17.53 9.17
N ALA A 9 11.99 -17.06 10.26
CA ALA A 9 11.87 -15.66 10.69
C ALA A 9 12.47 -14.66 9.69
N ARG A 10 13.55 -15.02 9.00
CA ARG A 10 14.14 -14.20 7.93
C ARG A 10 13.27 -14.16 6.69
N THR A 11 12.70 -15.29 6.32
CA THR A 11 11.78 -15.40 5.18
C THR A 11 10.52 -14.58 5.41
N ALA A 12 9.91 -14.70 6.60
CA ALA A 12 8.77 -13.88 7.01
C ALA A 12 9.09 -12.38 7.00
N LEU A 13 10.26 -11.99 7.53
CA LEU A 13 10.70 -10.60 7.49
C LEU A 13 10.87 -10.10 6.05
N ALA A 14 11.50 -10.87 5.17
CA ALA A 14 11.72 -10.48 3.78
C ALA A 14 10.39 -10.28 3.04
N LEU A 15 9.43 -11.19 3.26
CA LEU A 15 8.08 -11.09 2.70
C LEU A 15 7.36 -9.82 3.20
N LEU A 16 7.29 -9.62 4.52
CA LEU A 16 6.65 -8.45 5.10
C LEU A 16 7.36 -7.16 4.66
N LEU A 17 8.69 -7.14 4.60
CA LEU A 17 9.42 -5.96 4.13
C LEU A 17 9.10 -5.66 2.65
N ALA A 18 9.04 -6.68 1.80
CA ALA A 18 8.66 -6.52 0.40
C ALA A 18 7.24 -5.97 0.25
N VAL A 19 6.26 -6.57 0.95
CA VAL A 19 4.87 -6.09 0.95
C VAL A 19 4.78 -4.65 1.46
N ASN A 20 5.50 -4.31 2.53
CA ASN A 20 5.54 -2.95 3.08
C ASN A 20 6.16 -1.95 2.09
N LEU A 21 7.18 -2.37 1.34
CA LEU A 21 7.80 -1.53 0.33
C LEU A 21 6.81 -1.18 -0.79
N PHE A 22 6.10 -2.19 -1.33
CA PHE A 22 5.09 -1.94 -2.34
C PHE A 22 3.90 -1.13 -1.81
N ASN A 23 3.52 -1.32 -0.54
CA ASN A 23 2.48 -0.52 0.12
C ASN A 23 2.82 0.97 0.06
N TYR A 24 4.05 1.34 0.40
CA TYR A 24 4.48 2.73 0.29
C TYR A 24 4.65 3.19 -1.16
N ILE A 25 5.07 2.32 -2.09
CA ILE A 25 5.09 2.69 -3.50
C ILE A 25 3.69 3.09 -3.97
N ASP A 26 2.65 2.30 -3.69
CA ASP A 26 1.26 2.58 -4.13
C ASP A 26 0.72 3.91 -3.59
N ARG A 27 0.96 4.21 -2.31
CA ARG A 27 0.58 5.50 -1.70
C ARG A 27 1.11 6.70 -2.46
N TYR A 28 2.34 6.61 -2.98
CA TYR A 28 3.02 7.73 -3.64
C TYR A 28 2.93 7.69 -5.17
N VAL A 29 2.53 6.56 -5.78
CA VAL A 29 2.25 6.46 -7.21
C VAL A 29 1.17 7.46 -7.64
N LEU A 30 0.09 7.61 -6.87
CA LEU A 30 -0.96 8.59 -7.21
C LEU A 30 -0.40 10.01 -7.34
N ALA A 31 0.47 10.41 -6.40
CA ALA A 31 1.06 11.74 -6.39
C ALA A 31 1.96 11.98 -7.61
N SER A 32 2.66 10.94 -8.07
CA SER A 32 3.52 11.01 -9.27
C SER A 32 2.73 11.27 -10.56
N VAL A 33 1.50 10.76 -10.66
CA VAL A 33 0.65 10.90 -11.87
C VAL A 33 -0.47 11.94 -11.72
N LEU A 34 -0.49 12.66 -10.59
CA LEU A 34 -1.53 13.62 -10.25
C LEU A 34 -1.73 14.71 -11.32
N PRO A 35 -0.67 15.30 -11.91
CA PRO A 35 -0.85 16.31 -12.96
C PRO A 35 -1.63 15.78 -14.17
N THR A 36 -1.29 14.57 -14.63
CA THR A 36 -1.95 13.89 -15.76
C THR A 36 -3.42 13.58 -15.45
N LEU A 37 -3.70 13.09 -14.24
CA LEU A 37 -5.07 12.79 -13.80
C LEU A 37 -5.93 14.05 -13.69
N LYS A 38 -5.35 15.16 -13.21
CA LYS A 38 -6.03 16.46 -13.18
C LYS A 38 -6.40 16.92 -14.59
N GLN A 39 -5.44 16.84 -15.52
CA GLN A 39 -5.70 17.22 -16.91
C GLN A 39 -6.77 16.34 -17.55
N GLN A 40 -6.75 15.03 -17.30
CA GLN A 40 -7.70 14.11 -17.94
C GLN A 40 -9.11 14.18 -17.35
N PHE A 41 -9.25 14.30 -16.02
CA PHE A 41 -10.55 14.16 -15.35
C PHE A 41 -11.13 15.46 -14.80
N LEU A 42 -10.32 16.53 -14.68
CA LEU A 42 -10.68 17.77 -13.99
C LEU A 42 -10.35 19.02 -14.81
N ALA A 43 -9.96 18.88 -16.08
CA ALA A 43 -9.72 20.03 -16.96
C ALA A 43 -10.99 20.89 -17.08
N GLY A 44 -10.81 22.21 -16.94
CA GLY A 44 -11.90 23.18 -16.99
C GLY A 44 -12.70 23.33 -15.69
N ASP A 45 -12.41 22.53 -14.65
CA ASP A 45 -13.06 22.66 -13.35
C ASP A 45 -12.35 23.73 -12.48
N PRO A 46 -13.04 24.80 -12.04
CA PRO A 46 -12.46 25.82 -11.14
C PRO A 46 -11.93 25.24 -9.82
N ASN A 47 -12.50 24.12 -9.36
CA ASN A 47 -12.18 23.44 -8.11
C ASN A 47 -11.29 22.20 -8.30
N GLN A 48 -10.59 22.09 -9.43
CA GLN A 48 -9.73 20.94 -9.76
C GLN A 48 -8.73 20.55 -8.65
N ASN A 49 -8.17 21.51 -7.91
CA ASN A 49 -7.22 21.23 -6.84
C ASN A 49 -7.91 20.57 -5.64
N GLY A 50 -9.09 21.07 -5.25
CA GLY A 50 -9.89 20.49 -4.19
C GLY A 50 -10.34 19.07 -4.55
N LYS A 51 -10.83 18.88 -5.77
CA LYS A 51 -11.23 17.55 -6.28
C LYS A 51 -10.05 16.58 -6.35
N ALA A 52 -8.90 17.01 -6.86
CA ALA A 52 -7.70 16.16 -6.91
C ALA A 52 -7.26 15.71 -5.49
N GLY A 53 -7.37 16.60 -4.51
CA GLY A 53 -7.12 16.27 -3.10
C GLY A 53 -8.07 15.21 -2.53
N LEU A 54 -9.31 15.11 -3.05
CA LEU A 54 -10.28 14.11 -2.60
C LEU A 54 -9.81 12.68 -2.83
N TRP A 55 -8.99 12.40 -3.86
CA TRP A 55 -8.45 11.05 -4.06
C TRP A 55 -7.57 10.60 -2.89
N THR A 56 -6.67 11.46 -2.42
CA THR A 56 -5.83 11.18 -1.25
C THR A 56 -6.67 11.16 0.03
N THR A 57 -7.60 12.10 0.18
CA THR A 57 -8.48 12.17 1.36
C THR A 57 -9.38 10.93 1.47
N ALA A 58 -9.93 10.42 0.37
CA ALA A 58 -10.74 9.20 0.35
C ALA A 58 -9.93 7.99 0.86
N PHE A 59 -8.70 7.83 0.38
CA PHE A 59 -7.78 6.82 0.90
C PHE A 59 -7.56 6.98 2.41
N LEU A 60 -7.24 8.19 2.89
CA LEU A 60 -6.96 8.42 4.31
C LEU A 60 -8.18 8.16 5.19
N ILE A 61 -9.36 8.63 4.81
CA ILE A 61 -10.60 8.45 5.59
C ILE A 61 -10.94 6.95 5.68
N SER A 62 -10.95 6.25 4.55
CA SER A 62 -11.24 4.82 4.53
C SER A 62 -10.22 4.02 5.35
N TYR A 63 -8.93 4.33 5.24
CA TYR A 63 -7.88 3.74 6.06
C TYR A 63 -8.11 4.00 7.56
N MET A 64 -8.36 5.25 7.95
CA MET A 64 -8.57 5.64 9.35
C MET A 64 -9.79 4.97 9.97
N CYS A 65 -10.90 4.89 9.22
CA CYS A 65 -12.12 4.26 9.71
C CYS A 65 -11.99 2.73 9.83
N THR A 66 -11.22 2.09 8.94
CA THR A 66 -11.10 0.63 8.92
C THR A 66 -9.93 0.09 9.74
N ALA A 67 -8.88 0.88 10.00
CA ALA A 67 -7.73 0.44 10.78
C ALA A 67 -8.08 -0.09 12.19
N PRO A 68 -8.98 0.53 12.98
CA PRO A 68 -9.40 -0.03 14.27
C PRO A 68 -10.11 -1.38 14.13
N VAL A 69 -10.92 -1.55 13.08
CA VAL A 69 -11.63 -2.80 12.80
C VAL A 69 -10.63 -3.92 12.48
N PHE A 70 -9.66 -3.64 11.61
CA PHE A 70 -8.61 -4.61 11.29
C PHE A 70 -7.67 -4.86 12.47
N GLY A 71 -7.41 -3.87 13.33
CA GLY A 71 -6.67 -4.07 14.58
C GLY A 71 -7.38 -5.07 15.49
N TRP A 72 -8.69 -4.88 15.70
CA TRP A 72 -9.51 -5.82 16.47
C TRP A 72 -9.57 -7.22 15.83
N LEU A 73 -9.64 -7.31 14.50
CA LEU A 73 -9.58 -8.58 13.79
C LEU A 73 -8.21 -9.26 13.94
N ALA A 74 -7.11 -8.51 13.93
CA ALA A 74 -5.76 -9.03 14.08
C ALA A 74 -5.51 -9.69 15.45
N ASP A 75 -6.23 -9.24 16.49
CA ASP A 75 -6.17 -9.84 17.82
C ASP A 75 -6.99 -11.14 17.94
N ARG A 76 -8.01 -11.33 17.09
CA ARG A 76 -8.93 -12.48 17.17
C ARG A 76 -8.70 -13.56 16.11
N PHE A 77 -8.14 -13.18 14.98
CA PHE A 77 -7.93 -14.05 13.83
C PHE A 77 -6.44 -14.18 13.49
N SER A 78 -6.12 -15.10 12.58
CA SER A 78 -4.75 -15.22 12.09
C SER A 78 -4.30 -13.95 11.39
N ARG A 79 -3.28 -13.28 11.95
CA ARG A 79 -2.65 -12.10 11.36
C ARG A 79 -2.13 -12.35 9.94
N TRP A 80 -1.70 -13.58 9.63
CA TRP A 80 -1.28 -13.96 8.28
C TRP A 80 -2.44 -13.99 7.28
N ILE A 81 -3.59 -14.53 7.68
CA ILE A 81 -4.80 -14.53 6.84
C ILE A 81 -5.28 -13.10 6.60
N LEU A 82 -5.26 -12.28 7.66
CA LEU A 82 -5.65 -10.87 7.56
C LEU A 82 -4.74 -10.10 6.60
N ILE A 83 -3.41 -10.27 6.71
CA ILE A 83 -2.44 -9.69 5.76
C ILE A 83 -2.72 -10.15 4.33
N GLY A 84 -2.94 -11.45 4.12
CA GLY A 84 -3.23 -11.99 2.79
C GLY A 84 -4.48 -11.37 2.15
N ILE A 85 -5.59 -11.30 2.91
CA ILE A 85 -6.83 -10.67 2.46
C ILE A 85 -6.63 -9.18 2.18
N SER A 86 -5.99 -8.47 3.10
CA SER A 86 -5.66 -7.04 2.96
C SER A 86 -4.88 -6.75 1.69
N VAL A 87 -3.83 -7.52 1.43
CA VAL A 87 -2.99 -7.31 0.24
C VAL A 87 -3.72 -7.71 -1.05
N ALA A 88 -4.57 -8.74 -1.02
CA ALA A 88 -5.41 -9.08 -2.15
C ALA A 88 -6.40 -7.95 -2.49
N ILE A 89 -7.12 -7.41 -1.50
CA ILE A 89 -8.05 -6.28 -1.68
C ILE A 89 -7.32 -5.06 -2.22
N TRP A 90 -6.18 -4.71 -1.62
CA TRP A 90 -5.37 -3.59 -2.05
C TRP A 90 -4.88 -3.75 -3.49
N SER A 91 -4.32 -4.91 -3.85
CA SER A 91 -3.79 -5.16 -5.19
C SER A 91 -4.89 -5.14 -6.26
N LEU A 92 -6.07 -5.69 -5.96
CA LEU A 92 -7.24 -5.61 -6.85
C LEU A 92 -7.72 -4.17 -7.01
N ALA A 93 -7.74 -3.39 -5.92
CA ALA A 93 -8.13 -1.98 -5.97
C ALA A 93 -7.12 -1.13 -6.76
N SER A 94 -5.82 -1.34 -6.59
CA SER A 94 -4.77 -0.67 -7.38
C SER A 94 -4.85 -1.07 -8.85
N GLY A 95 -5.06 -2.35 -9.17
CA GLY A 95 -5.33 -2.79 -10.55
C GLY A 95 -6.57 -2.13 -11.15
N TRP A 96 -7.66 -2.05 -10.39
CA TRP A 96 -8.88 -1.37 -10.82
C TRP A 96 -8.65 0.14 -11.06
N SER A 97 -7.74 0.74 -10.31
CA SER A 97 -7.38 2.15 -10.48
C SER A 97 -6.73 2.43 -11.84
N GLY A 98 -5.92 1.50 -12.35
CA GLY A 98 -5.37 1.58 -13.70
C GLY A 98 -6.44 1.51 -14.81
N LEU A 99 -7.61 0.92 -14.50
CA LEU A 99 -8.76 0.85 -15.40
C LEU A 99 -9.71 2.05 -15.25
N ALA A 100 -9.41 3.03 -14.39
CA ALA A 100 -10.32 4.12 -14.12
C ALA A 100 -10.57 5.00 -15.36
N THR A 101 -11.85 5.25 -15.63
CA THR A 101 -12.34 6.05 -16.76
C THR A 101 -12.95 7.39 -16.32
N SER A 102 -13.12 7.61 -15.01
CA SER A 102 -13.69 8.84 -14.48
C SER A 102 -13.13 9.17 -13.10
N PHE A 103 -13.31 10.44 -12.70
CA PHE A 103 -13.00 10.91 -11.35
C PHE A 103 -13.61 10.03 -10.25
N ALA A 104 -14.89 9.68 -10.41
CA ALA A 104 -15.65 8.91 -9.42
C ALA A 104 -15.13 7.47 -9.29
N VAL A 105 -14.81 6.81 -10.41
CA VAL A 105 -14.23 5.46 -10.38
C VAL A 105 -12.90 5.48 -9.63
N LEU A 106 -12.02 6.45 -9.95
CA LEU A 106 -10.75 6.58 -9.26
C LEU A 106 -10.95 6.87 -7.76
N LEU A 107 -11.89 7.75 -7.40
CA LEU A 107 -12.26 8.02 -6.00
C LEU A 107 -12.71 6.75 -5.26
N CYS A 108 -13.58 5.94 -5.88
CA CYS A 108 -14.01 4.66 -5.31
C CYS A 108 -12.83 3.71 -5.12
N THR A 109 -11.95 3.56 -6.12
CA THR A 109 -10.78 2.69 -5.98
C THR A 109 -9.85 3.12 -4.83
N ARG A 110 -9.72 4.44 -4.57
CA ARG A 110 -8.95 4.95 -3.42
C ARG A 110 -9.53 4.55 -2.08
N LEU A 111 -10.86 4.49 -1.95
CA LEU A 111 -11.51 3.96 -0.75
C LEU A 111 -11.13 2.49 -0.54
N PHE A 112 -11.20 1.66 -1.59
CA PHE A 112 -10.85 0.25 -1.48
C PHE A 112 -9.36 0.00 -1.21
N VAL A 113 -8.47 0.81 -1.79
CA VAL A 113 -7.04 0.81 -1.45
C VAL A 113 -6.87 1.09 0.04
N GLY A 114 -7.50 2.13 0.58
CA GLY A 114 -7.41 2.46 2.02
C GLY A 114 -7.91 1.34 2.93
N ILE A 115 -9.02 0.68 2.56
CA ILE A 115 -9.54 -0.50 3.27
C ILE A 115 -8.55 -1.66 3.22
N GLY A 116 -8.01 -1.98 2.04
CA GLY A 116 -7.04 -3.07 1.88
C GLY A 116 -5.78 -2.85 2.70
N GLU A 117 -5.22 -1.64 2.64
CA GLU A 117 -4.00 -1.31 3.37
C GLU A 117 -4.15 -1.23 4.89
N ALA A 118 -5.36 -0.94 5.39
CA ALA A 118 -5.62 -0.75 6.82
C ALA A 118 -5.29 -1.98 7.68
N GLY A 119 -5.41 -3.19 7.13
CA GLY A 119 -5.09 -4.41 7.86
C GLY A 119 -3.60 -4.76 7.89
N TYR A 120 -2.81 -4.23 6.96
CA TYR A 120 -1.38 -4.52 6.89
C TYR A 120 -0.60 -3.83 8.02
N GLY A 121 -0.87 -2.53 8.23
CA GLY A 121 -0.17 -1.66 9.19
C GLY A 121 -0.11 -2.17 10.63
N PRO A 122 -1.23 -2.60 11.25
CA PRO A 122 -1.22 -3.12 12.62
C PRO A 122 -0.74 -4.59 12.71
N ALA A 123 -0.98 -5.41 11.68
CA ALA A 123 -0.67 -6.84 11.76
C ALA A 123 0.82 -7.16 11.52
N ALA A 124 1.46 -6.55 10.52
CA ALA A 124 2.83 -6.92 10.14
C ALA A 124 3.90 -6.65 11.22
N PRO A 125 3.93 -5.48 11.90
CA PRO A 125 4.91 -5.22 12.96
C PRO A 125 4.76 -6.16 14.16
N THR A 126 3.54 -6.62 14.46
CA THR A 126 3.30 -7.54 15.59
C THR A 126 3.81 -8.94 15.28
N ILE A 127 3.67 -9.43 14.04
CA ILE A 127 4.28 -10.69 13.60
C ILE A 127 5.80 -10.61 13.73
N ILE A 128 6.41 -9.51 13.27
CA ILE A 128 7.87 -9.29 13.40
C ILE A 128 8.28 -9.27 14.87
N ALA A 129 7.49 -8.61 15.73
CA ALA A 129 7.74 -8.56 17.15
C ALA A 129 7.77 -9.97 17.78
N ASP A 130 6.86 -10.86 17.38
CA ASP A 130 6.79 -12.22 17.92
C ASP A 130 7.92 -13.13 17.41
N LEU A 131 8.41 -12.89 16.19
CA LEU A 131 9.48 -13.67 15.58
C LEU A 131 10.88 -13.33 16.11
N TYR A 132 11.09 -12.11 16.61
CA TYR A 132 12.41 -11.61 17.01
C TYR A 132 12.48 -11.21 18.50
N PRO A 133 13.56 -11.58 19.21
CA PRO A 133 13.72 -11.23 20.62
C PRO A 133 13.92 -9.73 20.82
N LEU A 134 13.52 -9.22 21.99
CA LEU A 134 13.56 -7.79 22.35
C LEU A 134 14.89 -7.10 22.01
N LYS A 135 16.03 -7.77 22.25
CA LYS A 135 17.37 -7.23 21.99
C LYS A 135 17.63 -6.89 20.52
N THR A 136 17.04 -7.61 19.57
CA THR A 136 17.24 -7.40 18.12
C THR A 136 16.01 -6.82 17.42
N ARG A 137 14.84 -6.88 18.07
CA ARG A 137 13.55 -6.45 17.52
C ARG A 137 13.58 -5.02 17.00
N GLY A 138 14.17 -4.08 17.74
CA GLY A 138 14.27 -2.69 17.31
C GLY A 138 15.01 -2.51 15.98
N ARG A 139 16.15 -3.20 15.80
CA ARG A 139 16.91 -3.17 14.54
C ARG A 139 16.12 -3.78 13.37
N VAL A 140 15.37 -4.84 13.63
CA VAL A 140 14.55 -5.50 12.60
C VAL A 140 13.38 -4.61 12.18
N LEU A 141 12.71 -3.98 13.15
CA LEU A 141 11.65 -3.02 12.87
C LEU A 141 12.20 -1.77 12.17
N ALA A 142 13.41 -1.33 12.46
CA ALA A 142 14.04 -0.23 11.73
C ALA A 142 14.20 -0.55 10.23
N TRP A 143 14.62 -1.77 9.88
CA TRP A 143 14.64 -2.22 8.48
C TRP A 143 13.24 -2.26 7.87
N PHE A 144 12.25 -2.76 8.61
CA PHE A 144 10.86 -2.79 8.17
C PHE A 144 10.32 -1.38 7.88
N TYR A 145 10.58 -0.41 8.76
CA TYR A 145 10.13 0.97 8.60
C TYR A 145 10.98 1.79 7.62
N ALA A 146 12.20 1.37 7.29
CA ALA A 146 12.97 1.96 6.21
C ALA A 146 12.28 1.82 4.84
N ALA A 147 11.32 0.88 4.71
CA ALA A 147 10.46 0.77 3.55
C ALA A 147 9.61 2.03 3.29
N LEU A 148 9.29 2.85 4.31
CA LEU A 148 8.56 4.11 4.14
C LEU A 148 9.33 5.12 3.28
N PRO A 149 10.51 5.62 3.69
CA PRO A 149 11.26 6.57 2.88
C PRO A 149 11.69 5.98 1.53
N VAL A 150 12.14 4.73 1.50
CA VAL A 150 12.54 4.07 0.25
C VAL A 150 11.36 3.91 -0.69
N GLY A 151 10.25 3.33 -0.22
CA GLY A 151 9.04 3.12 -1.02
C GLY A 151 8.44 4.43 -1.53
N SER A 152 8.46 5.49 -0.71
CA SER A 152 8.03 6.82 -1.16
C SER A 152 8.88 7.37 -2.30
N ALA A 153 10.20 7.29 -2.20
CA ALA A 153 11.12 7.73 -3.25
C ALA A 153 10.92 6.91 -4.54
N LEU A 154 10.77 5.60 -4.41
CA LEU A 154 10.49 4.71 -5.54
C LEU A 154 9.13 4.99 -6.18
N GLY A 155 8.08 5.25 -5.39
CA GLY A 155 6.75 5.60 -5.87
C GLY A 155 6.74 6.86 -6.73
N TYR A 156 7.44 7.91 -6.27
CA TYR A 156 7.60 9.12 -7.08
C TYR A 156 8.44 8.89 -8.34
N ALA A 157 9.61 8.25 -8.20
CA ALA A 157 10.56 8.10 -9.30
C ALA A 157 10.06 7.16 -10.39
N PHE A 158 9.58 5.96 -10.03
CA PHE A 158 9.10 4.98 -11.00
C PHE A 158 7.70 5.30 -11.49
N GLY A 159 6.81 5.79 -10.62
CA GLY A 159 5.45 6.15 -11.02
C GLY A 159 5.43 7.21 -12.12
N GLY A 160 6.24 8.28 -11.97
CA GLY A 160 6.39 9.31 -13.00
C GLY A 160 7.03 8.77 -14.27
N LYS A 161 8.17 8.07 -14.16
CA LYS A 161 8.88 7.53 -15.33
C LYS A 161 8.04 6.55 -16.15
N ILE A 162 7.25 5.69 -15.50
CA ILE A 162 6.35 4.74 -16.18
C ILE A 162 5.19 5.48 -16.83
N ALA A 163 4.67 6.53 -16.17
CA ALA A 163 3.62 7.34 -16.75
C ALA A 163 4.08 8.04 -18.03
N ASP A 164 5.33 8.52 -18.07
CA ASP A 164 5.93 9.16 -19.23
C ASP A 164 6.18 8.17 -20.39
N LEU A 165 6.63 6.95 -20.10
CA LEU A 165 6.99 5.96 -21.12
C LEU A 165 5.81 5.16 -21.68
N LEU A 166 4.79 4.88 -20.86
CA LEU A 166 3.66 4.02 -21.24
C LEU A 166 2.33 4.76 -21.08
N SER A 167 1.90 4.96 -19.84
CA SER A 167 0.68 5.66 -19.44
C SER A 167 0.61 5.69 -17.92
N TRP A 168 -0.05 6.70 -17.34
CA TRP A 168 -0.30 6.75 -15.89
C TRP A 168 -0.98 5.49 -15.34
N ARG A 169 -1.73 4.76 -16.18
CA ARG A 169 -2.40 3.51 -15.81
C ARG A 169 -1.40 2.44 -15.36
N TRP A 170 -0.26 2.36 -16.03
CA TRP A 170 0.80 1.40 -15.71
C TRP A 170 1.49 1.68 -14.38
N ALA A 171 1.46 2.93 -13.91
CA ALA A 171 1.96 3.26 -12.59
C ALA A 171 1.15 2.53 -11.50
N PHE A 172 -0.17 2.38 -11.68
CA PHE A 172 -1.03 1.60 -10.77
C PHE A 172 -0.87 0.09 -10.93
N TYR A 173 -0.55 -0.41 -12.13
CA TYR A 173 -0.29 -1.85 -12.32
C TYR A 173 1.01 -2.32 -11.69
N LEU A 174 1.99 -1.42 -11.52
CA LEU A 174 3.29 -1.75 -10.91
C LEU A 174 3.16 -2.31 -9.48
N VAL A 175 2.10 -1.93 -8.76
CA VAL A 175 1.94 -2.29 -7.34
C VAL A 175 0.98 -3.46 -7.10
N VAL A 176 0.46 -4.07 -8.16
CA VAL A 176 -0.40 -5.27 -8.13
C VAL A 176 0.35 -6.58 -7.79
N PRO A 177 1.64 -6.79 -8.15
CA PRO A 177 2.32 -8.06 -7.94
C PRO A 177 2.24 -8.67 -6.53
N PRO A 178 2.34 -7.91 -5.42
CA PRO A 178 2.23 -8.48 -4.08
C PRO A 178 0.98 -9.35 -3.89
N GLY A 179 -0.20 -8.90 -4.30
CA GLY A 179 -1.44 -9.69 -4.15
C GLY A 179 -1.57 -10.87 -5.11
N LEU A 180 -0.72 -10.98 -6.14
CA LEU A 180 -0.69 -12.11 -7.05
C LEU A 180 0.30 -13.21 -6.62
N PHE A 181 1.36 -12.82 -5.91
CA PHE A 181 2.47 -13.71 -5.52
C PHE A 181 2.53 -14.01 -4.02
N LEU A 182 1.63 -13.45 -3.21
CA LEU A 182 1.47 -13.74 -1.78
C LEU A 182 0.82 -15.09 -1.51
#